data_AF-A0A4Z1G384-F1
#
_entry.id   AF-A0A4Z1G384-F1
#
_cell.length_a   1.000
_cell.length_b   1.000
_cell.length_c   1.000
_cell.angle_alpha   90.00
_cell.angle_beta   90.00
_cell.angle_gamma   90.00
#
_symmetry.space_group_name_H-M   'P 1'
#
loop_
_entity.id
_entity.type
_entity.pdbx_description
1 polymer ?
#
loop_
_entity_poly.entity_id
_entity_poly.type
_entity_poly.pdbx_seq_one_letter_code
_entity_poly.pdbx_strand_id
1 'polypeptide(L)'
;MEDSYGLPAWSSSFEVYHPVQDNFETMRYLISKTDRDVIKNLPTLLRSAFYLTPESFKWILQSTEYPIHERSHRERALLVLGISKCRLLHMKELLWLTLDDMDMETCVQNLKQADFFKLLKRIIYCLGFIIANRLVVRRYGSPMAPYGDYLKNHLDITHDLFLAGSKCHHLKDTYKDYHHGFLLPLLMGAFSSFILCAPMFRTNAGFDRLEQCFKSSIETWLDQIISEGIDLIEYGQWEKEIHHVDRFCETTQFTSRASHHKGHDYVISFLTSTYGPKRSDWQFWFTIEPKCINQGCVKEFWDMAENPERQIPGAWNFDA
;
A
#
# COMPACT_ATOMS: atom_id res chain seq x y z
N MET A 1 25.93 -16.71 7.36
CA MET A 1 25.08 -17.57 8.21
C MET A 1 23.70 -17.72 7.57
N GLU A 2 23.23 -18.96 7.38
CA GLU A 2 21.91 -19.25 6.83
C GLU A 2 21.02 -19.86 7.93
N ASP A 3 19.70 -19.66 7.82
CA ASP A 3 18.73 -20.34 8.68
C ASP A 3 18.53 -21.81 8.25
N SER A 4 17.66 -22.53 8.95
CA SER A 4 17.35 -23.93 8.64
C SER A 4 16.74 -24.16 7.25
N TYR A 5 16.38 -23.09 6.53
CA TYR A 5 15.78 -23.12 5.20
C TYR A 5 16.74 -22.61 4.11
N GLY A 6 18.01 -22.32 4.43
CA GLY A 6 18.99 -21.78 3.48
C GLY A 6 18.77 -20.30 3.13
N LEU A 7 17.91 -19.61 3.90
CA LEU A 7 17.70 -18.17 3.76
C LEU A 7 18.74 -17.42 4.63
N PRO A 8 19.04 -16.14 4.34
CA PRO A 8 19.95 -15.38 5.19
C PRO A 8 19.43 -15.35 6.63
N ALA A 9 20.27 -15.59 7.64
CA ALA A 9 19.82 -15.73 9.04
C ALA A 9 18.91 -14.59 9.55
N TRP A 10 19.01 -13.40 8.98
CA TRP A 10 18.13 -12.28 9.31
C TRP A 10 16.67 -12.43 8.88
N SER A 11 16.34 -13.27 7.88
CA SER A 11 14.97 -13.44 7.42
C SER A 11 14.06 -13.99 8.50
N SER A 12 14.54 -14.99 9.25
CA SER A 12 13.83 -15.59 10.37
C SER A 12 13.93 -14.78 11.67
N SER A 13 15.03 -14.05 11.87
CA SER A 13 15.28 -13.35 13.14
C SER A 13 14.39 -12.12 13.32
N PHE A 14 14.10 -11.35 12.26
CA PHE A 14 13.31 -10.13 12.40
C PHE A 14 11.82 -10.37 12.66
N GLU A 15 11.29 -11.54 12.32
CA GLU A 15 9.91 -11.92 12.65
C GLU A 15 9.66 -12.00 14.17
N VAL A 16 10.72 -12.18 14.96
CA VAL A 16 10.66 -12.33 16.42
C VAL A 16 10.58 -10.98 17.16
N TYR A 17 11.01 -9.89 16.52
CA TYR A 17 11.10 -8.58 17.18
C TYR A 17 9.82 -7.76 17.03
N HIS A 18 9.48 -7.01 18.08
CA HIS A 18 8.31 -6.14 18.07
C HIS A 18 8.47 -5.06 16.98
N PRO A 19 7.44 -4.79 16.15
CA PRO A 19 7.53 -3.97 14.93
C PRO A 19 7.78 -2.47 15.15
N VAL A 20 8.11 -2.07 16.39
CA VAL A 20 8.12 -0.66 16.83
C VAL A 20 9.50 -0.21 17.33
N GLN A 21 10.49 -1.10 17.34
CA GLN A 21 11.81 -0.77 17.88
C GLN A 21 12.89 -0.92 16.79
N ASP A 22 13.76 0.09 16.68
CA ASP A 22 14.96 -0.02 15.86
C ASP A 22 15.91 -1.04 16.50
N ASN A 23 16.16 -2.14 15.80
CA ASN A 23 17.04 -3.22 16.25
C ASN A 23 18.44 -3.08 15.66
N PHE A 24 18.95 -1.85 15.58
CA PHE A 24 20.21 -1.53 14.89
C PHE A 24 21.38 -2.44 15.27
N GLU A 25 21.62 -2.66 16.57
CA GLU A 25 22.72 -3.53 17.02
C GLU A 25 22.54 -4.98 16.57
N THR A 26 21.30 -5.48 16.54
CA THR A 26 21.01 -6.82 16.02
C THR A 26 21.20 -6.88 14.51
N MET A 27 20.72 -5.88 13.77
CA MET A 27 20.94 -5.74 12.33
C MET A 27 22.44 -5.72 12.01
N ARG A 28 23.19 -4.88 12.73
CA ARG A 28 24.65 -4.75 12.59
C ARG A 28 25.35 -6.08 12.85
N TYR A 29 24.98 -6.78 13.92
CA TYR A 29 25.52 -8.10 14.22
C TYR A 29 25.23 -9.11 13.09
N LEU A 30 23.97 -9.24 12.67
CA LEU A 30 23.56 -10.20 11.64
C LEU A 30 24.21 -9.91 10.27
N ILE A 31 24.29 -8.64 9.89
CA ILE A 31 24.94 -8.20 8.65
C ILE A 31 26.44 -8.47 8.69
N SER A 32 27.11 -8.22 9.82
CA SER A 32 28.54 -8.51 9.97
C SER A 32 28.90 -10.01 9.93
N LYS A 33 27.90 -10.89 10.05
CA LYS A 33 28.04 -12.37 10.06
C LYS A 33 27.55 -13.03 8.77
N THR A 34 27.19 -12.23 7.76
CA THR A 34 26.81 -12.75 6.45
C THR A 34 27.97 -12.65 5.47
N ASP A 35 28.06 -13.62 4.58
CA ASP A 35 28.95 -13.57 3.40
C ASP A 35 28.17 -13.14 2.14
N ARG A 36 26.90 -12.74 2.29
CA ARG A 36 26.04 -12.31 1.19
C ARG A 36 26.13 -10.79 1.01
N ASP A 37 26.11 -10.34 -0.25
CA ASP A 37 25.86 -8.93 -0.57
C ASP A 37 24.48 -8.51 -0.03
N VAL A 38 24.50 -7.75 1.07
CA VAL A 38 23.31 -7.26 1.76
C VAL A 38 22.53 -6.30 0.88
N ILE A 39 23.19 -5.50 0.05
CA ILE A 39 22.52 -4.55 -0.83
C ILE A 39 21.72 -5.29 -1.90
N LYS A 40 22.27 -6.36 -2.49
CA LYS A 40 21.55 -7.21 -3.44
C LYS A 40 20.30 -7.85 -2.82
N ASN A 41 20.32 -8.10 -1.51
CA ASN A 41 19.20 -8.67 -0.75
C ASN A 41 18.43 -7.63 0.07
N LEU A 42 18.69 -6.34 -0.14
CA LEU A 42 18.13 -5.25 0.66
C LEU A 42 16.60 -5.24 0.65
N PRO A 43 15.90 -5.48 -0.47
CA PRO A 43 14.45 -5.55 -0.44
C PRO A 43 13.90 -6.68 0.44
N THR A 44 14.63 -7.80 0.56
CA THR A 44 14.24 -8.90 1.46
C THR A 44 14.49 -8.52 2.91
N LEU A 45 15.65 -7.92 3.19
CA LEU A 45 15.99 -7.39 4.52
C LEU A 45 14.93 -6.39 5.02
N LEU A 46 14.57 -5.41 4.17
CA LEU A 46 13.62 -4.34 4.50
C LEU A 46 12.17 -4.81 4.62
N ARG A 47 11.79 -5.93 3.98
CA ARG A 47 10.47 -6.53 4.21
C ARG A 47 10.34 -7.10 5.62
N SER A 48 11.44 -7.63 6.15
CA SER A 48 11.48 -8.18 7.50
C SER A 48 11.68 -7.09 8.56
N ALA A 49 12.24 -5.93 8.19
CA ALA A 49 12.35 -4.77 9.07
C ALA A 49 11.10 -3.87 8.99
N PHE A 50 10.17 -4.03 9.93
CA PHE A 50 8.98 -3.16 10.03
C PHE A 50 9.31 -1.69 10.33
N TYR A 51 10.47 -1.45 10.94
CA TYR A 51 10.96 -0.12 11.27
C TYR A 51 12.47 -0.08 11.02
N LEU A 52 12.92 0.94 10.27
CA LEU A 52 14.32 1.19 10.01
C LEU A 52 14.54 2.70 10.00
N THR A 53 15.45 3.18 10.85
CA THR A 53 15.83 4.59 10.89
C THR A 53 16.70 4.95 9.68
N PRO A 54 16.69 6.21 9.21
CA PRO A 54 17.59 6.68 8.16
C PRO A 54 19.06 6.42 8.48
N GLU A 55 19.47 6.53 9.74
CA GLU A 55 20.83 6.28 10.22
C GLU A 55 21.22 4.81 10.06
N SER A 56 20.36 3.91 10.53
CA SER A 56 20.54 2.46 10.38
C SER A 56 20.61 2.07 8.91
N PHE A 57 19.76 2.64 8.06
CA PHE A 57 19.78 2.39 6.63
C PHE A 57 21.04 2.92 5.94
N LYS A 58 21.46 4.14 6.27
CA LYS A 58 22.70 4.73 5.75
C LYS A 58 23.90 3.85 6.10
N TRP A 59 23.96 3.34 7.33
CA TRP A 59 24.99 2.40 7.74
C TRP A 59 24.97 1.13 6.87
N ILE A 60 23.79 0.54 6.61
CA ILE A 60 23.66 -0.64 5.74
C ILE A 60 24.21 -0.34 4.34
N LEU A 61 23.86 0.80 3.74
CA LEU A 61 24.31 1.20 2.41
C LEU A 61 25.84 1.40 2.30
N GLN A 62 26.50 1.72 3.41
CA GLN A 62 27.93 2.02 3.47
C GLN A 62 28.78 0.83 3.96
N SER A 63 28.20 -0.15 4.64
CA SER A 63 28.94 -1.20 5.36
C SER A 63 29.15 -2.48 4.57
N THR A 64 28.96 -2.44 3.24
CA THR A 64 29.13 -3.61 2.37
C THR A 64 30.37 -3.48 1.51
N GLU A 65 30.89 -4.60 1.02
CA GLU A 65 32.05 -4.64 0.10
C GLU A 65 31.81 -3.87 -1.20
N TYR A 66 30.54 -3.67 -1.57
CA TYR A 66 30.14 -2.89 -2.74
C TYR A 66 29.11 -1.81 -2.36
N PRO A 67 29.59 -0.69 -1.78
CA PRO A 67 28.75 0.35 -1.20
C PRO A 67 27.95 1.09 -2.27
N ILE A 68 26.89 1.80 -1.84
CA ILE A 68 25.90 2.38 -2.76
C ILE A 68 26.50 3.37 -3.79
N HIS A 69 27.52 4.14 -3.40
CA HIS A 69 28.16 5.14 -4.26
C HIS A 69 29.00 4.54 -5.39
N GLU A 70 29.45 3.29 -5.24
CA GLU A 70 30.18 2.56 -6.28
C GLU A 70 29.24 1.85 -7.28
N ARG A 71 27.92 1.85 -7.00
CA ARG A 71 26.91 1.21 -7.84
C ARG A 71 26.50 2.07 -9.02
N SER A 72 26.24 1.42 -10.15
CA SER A 72 25.73 2.10 -11.34
C SER A 72 24.37 2.76 -11.07
N HIS A 73 24.05 3.82 -11.82
CA HIS A 73 22.77 4.52 -11.71
C HIS A 73 21.58 3.57 -11.87
N ARG A 74 21.71 2.59 -12.78
CA ARG A 74 20.71 1.55 -12.99
C ARG A 74 20.53 0.64 -11.79
N GLU A 75 21.60 0.20 -11.16
CA GLU A 75 21.49 -0.62 -9.94
C GLU A 75 20.83 0.17 -8.82
N ARG A 76 21.20 1.45 -8.63
CA ARG A 76 20.55 2.34 -7.66
C ARG A 76 19.06 2.54 -7.95
N ALA A 77 18.68 2.75 -9.21
CA ALA A 77 17.28 2.87 -9.60
C ALA A 77 16.48 1.57 -9.36
N LEU A 78 17.07 0.40 -9.63
CA LEU A 78 16.46 -0.89 -9.33
C LEU A 78 16.35 -1.15 -7.81
N LEU A 79 17.30 -0.66 -7.01
CA LEU A 79 17.23 -0.68 -5.55
C LEU A 79 16.09 0.21 -5.04
N VAL A 80 15.95 1.43 -5.55
CA VAL A 80 14.79 2.32 -5.27
C VAL A 80 13.47 1.59 -5.54
N LEU A 81 13.35 0.93 -6.68
CA LEU A 81 12.20 0.08 -7.00
C LEU A 81 12.03 -1.07 -5.99
N GLY A 82 13.12 -1.69 -5.54
CA GLY A 82 13.09 -2.74 -4.52
C GLY A 82 12.57 -2.24 -3.17
N ILE A 83 13.09 -1.10 -2.70
CA ILE A 83 12.75 -0.47 -1.41
C ILE A 83 11.30 -0.02 -1.41
N SER A 84 10.74 0.46 -2.53
CA SER A 84 9.33 0.89 -2.58
C SER A 84 8.32 -0.24 -2.33
N LYS A 85 8.76 -1.51 -2.32
CA LYS A 85 7.92 -2.63 -1.86
C LYS A 85 7.70 -2.62 -0.34
N CYS A 86 8.50 -1.85 0.40
CA CYS A 86 8.54 -1.88 1.85
C CYS A 86 7.66 -0.77 2.40
N ARG A 87 6.93 -1.06 3.48
CA ARG A 87 5.96 -0.15 4.10
C ARG A 87 6.68 0.79 5.09
N LEU A 88 7.63 1.58 4.59
CA LEU A 88 8.55 2.35 5.42
C LEU A 88 8.04 3.78 5.63
N LEU A 89 7.97 4.21 6.89
CA LEU A 89 7.56 5.59 7.24
C LEU A 89 8.54 6.64 6.69
N HIS A 90 9.84 6.34 6.71
CA HIS A 90 10.93 7.21 6.25
C HIS A 90 11.26 7.05 4.75
N MET A 91 10.28 6.72 3.90
CA MET A 91 10.55 6.38 2.50
C MET A 91 11.37 7.46 1.78
N LYS A 92 11.14 8.76 2.05
CA LYS A 92 11.87 9.87 1.42
C LYS A 92 13.35 9.80 1.71
N GLU A 93 13.70 9.74 2.99
CA GLU A 93 15.08 9.69 3.45
C GLU A 93 15.78 8.44 2.91
N LEU A 94 15.10 7.30 2.93
CA LEU A 94 15.64 6.04 2.41
C LEU A 94 15.84 6.07 0.89
N LEU A 95 14.91 6.67 0.14
CA LEU A 95 15.07 6.86 -1.30
C LEU A 95 16.27 7.75 -1.60
N TRP A 96 16.39 8.91 -0.95
CA TRP A 96 17.52 9.82 -1.18
C TRP A 96 18.86 9.21 -0.81
N LEU A 97 18.93 8.47 0.30
CA LEU A 97 20.13 7.72 0.68
C LEU A 97 20.51 6.65 -0.36
N THR A 98 19.52 6.02 -1.01
CA THR A 98 19.76 5.03 -2.06
C THR A 98 20.20 5.67 -3.38
N LEU A 99 19.68 6.87 -3.64
CA LEU A 99 19.99 7.61 -4.85
C LEU A 99 21.42 8.15 -4.83
N ASP A 100 21.94 8.56 -3.67
CA ASP A 100 23.34 9.00 -3.50
C ASP A 100 23.73 10.09 -4.52
N ASP A 101 23.20 11.29 -4.31
CA ASP A 101 23.28 12.47 -5.19
C ASP A 101 22.67 12.31 -6.60
N MET A 102 22.11 11.13 -6.93
CA MET A 102 21.33 10.95 -8.15
C MET A 102 19.96 11.63 -8.03
N ASP A 103 19.61 12.51 -8.97
CA ASP A 103 18.27 13.09 -9.01
C ASP A 103 17.20 12.08 -9.48
N MET A 104 15.93 12.41 -9.23
CA MET A 104 14.80 11.55 -9.57
C MET A 104 14.66 11.35 -11.09
N GLU A 105 15.04 12.36 -11.89
CA GLU A 105 14.99 12.27 -13.35
C GLU A 105 15.95 11.20 -13.86
N THR A 106 17.20 11.25 -13.41
CA THR A 106 18.25 10.27 -13.71
C THR A 106 17.84 8.87 -13.23
N CYS A 107 17.22 8.77 -12.05
CA CYS A 107 16.65 7.52 -11.55
C CYS A 107 15.63 6.93 -12.56
N VAL A 108 14.66 7.74 -12.98
CA VAL A 108 13.59 7.32 -13.90
C VAL A 108 14.10 7.01 -15.30
N GLN A 109 15.08 7.75 -15.82
CA GLN A 109 15.75 7.47 -17.10
C GLN A 109 16.43 6.10 -17.10
N ASN A 110 16.95 5.67 -15.95
CA ASN A 110 17.61 4.38 -15.79
C ASN A 110 16.64 3.20 -15.55
N LEU A 111 15.34 3.47 -15.46
CA LEU A 111 14.30 2.44 -15.38
C LEU A 111 13.68 2.19 -16.76
N LYS A 112 13.39 0.93 -17.06
CA LYS A 112 12.48 0.60 -18.16
C LYS A 112 11.10 1.17 -17.84
N GLN A 113 10.32 1.54 -18.85
CA GLN A 113 8.96 2.07 -18.67
C GLN A 113 8.09 1.18 -17.75
N ALA A 114 8.10 -0.14 -17.96
CA ALA A 114 7.37 -1.08 -17.11
C ALA A 114 7.85 -1.10 -15.65
N ASP A 115 9.14 -0.85 -15.40
CA ASP A 115 9.71 -0.78 -14.05
C ASP A 115 9.43 0.58 -13.38
N PHE A 116 9.41 1.66 -14.15
CA PHE A 116 8.94 2.97 -13.71
C PHE A 116 7.46 2.90 -13.26
N PHE A 117 6.56 2.33 -14.05
CA PHE A 117 5.16 2.19 -13.64
C PHE A 117 5.00 1.29 -12.41
N LYS A 118 5.84 0.26 -12.22
CA LYS A 118 5.88 -0.52 -10.97
C LYS A 118 6.33 0.33 -9.78
N LEU A 119 7.31 1.21 -9.96
CA LEU A 119 7.77 2.13 -8.91
C LEU A 119 6.63 3.08 -8.54
N LEU A 120 6.03 3.75 -9.53
CA LEU A 120 4.92 4.68 -9.34
C LEU A 120 3.74 4.01 -8.60
N LYS A 121 3.33 2.83 -9.04
CA LYS A 121 2.28 2.01 -8.38
C LYS A 121 2.57 1.77 -6.90
N ARG A 122 3.82 1.51 -6.54
CA ARG A 122 4.24 1.23 -5.16
C ARG A 122 4.28 2.48 -4.29
N ILE A 123 4.76 3.59 -4.85
CA ILE A 123 4.76 4.88 -4.15
C ILE A 123 3.33 5.35 -3.87
N ILE A 124 2.41 5.16 -4.83
CA ILE A 124 0.99 5.46 -4.66
C ILE A 124 0.34 4.57 -3.59
N TYR A 125 0.70 3.28 -3.56
CA TYR A 125 0.29 2.40 -2.46
C TYR A 125 0.81 2.92 -1.10
N CYS A 126 2.08 3.32 -1.00
CA CYS A 126 2.62 3.87 0.23
C CYS A 126 1.95 5.20 0.64
N LEU A 127 1.57 6.03 -0.34
CA LEU A 127 0.83 7.26 -0.10
C LEU A 127 -0.51 6.98 0.60
N GLY A 128 -1.31 6.04 0.06
CA GLY A 128 -2.58 5.64 0.68
C GLY A 128 -2.38 5.10 2.10
N PHE A 129 -1.33 4.29 2.30
CA PHE A 129 -0.95 3.78 3.62
C PHE A 129 -0.68 4.92 4.62
N ILE A 130 0.13 5.92 4.24
CA ILE A 130 0.52 7.01 5.13
C ILE A 130 -0.65 7.94 5.45
N ILE A 131 -1.51 8.23 4.48
CA ILE A 131 -2.71 9.05 4.71
C ILE A 131 -3.62 8.38 5.74
N ALA A 132 -3.93 7.09 5.54
CA ALA A 132 -4.74 6.32 6.47
C ALA A 132 -4.07 6.20 7.86
N ASN A 133 -2.75 5.96 7.90
CA ASN A 133 -1.99 5.85 9.15
C ASN A 133 -2.09 7.13 9.97
N ARG A 134 -1.89 8.29 9.32
CA ARG A 134 -2.00 9.62 9.94
C ARG A 134 -3.38 9.85 10.57
N LEU A 135 -4.45 9.47 9.88
CA LEU A 135 -5.83 9.59 10.37
C LEU A 135 -6.08 8.71 11.60
N VAL A 136 -5.55 7.48 11.59
CA VAL A 136 -5.69 6.54 12.70
C VAL A 136 -4.87 7.02 13.92
N VAL A 137 -3.58 7.32 13.74
CA VAL A 137 -2.66 7.71 14.83
C VAL A 137 -3.13 8.97 15.55
N ARG A 138 -3.55 10.01 14.81
CA ARG A 138 -4.04 11.29 15.39
C ARG A 138 -5.19 11.07 16.38
N ARG A 139 -6.01 10.04 16.16
CA ARG A 139 -7.22 9.80 16.96
C ARG A 139 -6.96 8.97 18.21
N TYR A 140 -5.95 8.10 18.20
CA TYR A 140 -5.62 7.25 19.34
C TYR A 140 -4.67 7.90 20.35
N GLY A 141 -4.24 9.15 20.10
CA GLY A 141 -3.30 9.84 20.97
C GLY A 141 -1.99 9.06 21.14
N SER A 142 -1.64 8.23 20.15
CA SER A 142 -0.45 7.40 20.22
C SER A 142 0.76 8.33 20.40
N PRO A 143 1.61 8.09 21.40
CA PRO A 143 2.82 8.86 21.65
C PRO A 143 3.89 8.63 20.58
N MET A 144 3.59 7.89 19.50
CA MET A 144 4.36 8.01 18.26
C MET A 144 4.28 9.46 17.81
N ALA A 145 5.26 10.22 18.28
CA ALA A 145 5.47 11.62 18.00
C ALA A 145 5.37 11.90 16.49
N PRO A 146 4.98 13.12 16.09
CA PRO A 146 4.95 13.53 14.70
C PRO A 146 6.41 13.67 14.23
N TYR A 147 7.06 12.56 13.92
CA TYR A 147 8.36 12.57 13.30
C TYR A 147 8.20 13.12 11.88
N GLY A 148 8.26 14.44 11.73
CA GLY A 148 8.19 15.10 10.44
C GLY A 148 6.84 15.00 9.71
N ASP A 149 6.74 15.76 8.62
CA ASP A 149 5.59 15.70 7.71
C ASP A 149 5.81 14.60 6.67
N TYR A 150 5.77 13.34 7.10
CA TYR A 150 5.93 12.17 6.21
C TYR A 150 4.99 12.19 5.01
N LEU A 151 3.79 12.75 5.20
CA LEU A 151 2.83 12.89 4.13
C LEU A 151 3.34 13.89 3.10
N LYS A 152 3.73 15.10 3.51
CA LYS A 152 4.36 16.06 2.60
C LYS A 152 5.58 15.47 1.90
N ASN A 153 6.44 14.79 2.64
CA ASN A 153 7.61 14.12 2.09
C ASN A 153 7.24 13.09 1.00
N HIS A 154 6.18 12.31 1.18
CA HIS A 154 5.69 11.38 0.15
C HIS A 154 5.00 12.08 -1.03
N LEU A 155 4.29 13.18 -0.78
CA LEU A 155 3.71 13.99 -1.83
C LEU A 155 4.80 14.59 -2.72
N ASP A 156 5.88 15.12 -2.13
CA ASP A 156 7.04 15.61 -2.86
C ASP A 156 7.63 14.51 -3.76
N ILE A 157 7.86 13.29 -3.24
CA ILE A 157 8.37 12.16 -4.04
C ILE A 157 7.41 11.81 -5.18
N THR A 158 6.11 11.81 -4.90
CA THR A 158 5.08 11.50 -5.89
C THR A 158 5.13 12.52 -7.02
N HIS A 159 5.14 13.81 -6.69
CA HIS A 159 5.31 14.91 -7.62
C HIS A 159 6.60 14.80 -8.45
N ASP A 160 7.74 14.58 -7.81
CA ASP A 160 9.03 14.42 -8.48
C ASP A 160 9.04 13.25 -9.47
N LEU A 161 8.40 12.12 -9.11
CA LEU A 161 8.24 10.96 -9.99
C LEU A 161 7.30 11.24 -11.17
N PHE A 162 6.24 12.03 -10.96
CA PHE A 162 5.34 12.46 -12.03
C PHE A 162 6.06 13.38 -13.03
N LEU A 163 6.83 14.35 -12.54
CA LEU A 163 7.63 15.23 -13.37
C LEU A 163 8.68 14.45 -14.16
N ALA A 164 9.46 13.61 -13.48
CA ALA A 164 10.48 12.77 -14.11
C ALA A 164 9.87 11.79 -15.12
N GLY A 165 8.75 11.14 -14.77
CA GLY A 165 8.02 10.23 -15.65
C GLY A 165 7.44 10.92 -16.88
N SER A 166 6.94 12.14 -16.73
CA SER A 166 6.44 12.95 -17.84
C SER A 166 7.55 13.28 -18.84
N LYS A 167 8.76 13.60 -18.35
CA LYS A 167 9.91 13.89 -19.21
C LYS A 167 10.48 12.65 -19.90
N CYS A 168 10.60 11.55 -19.16
CA CYS A 168 11.38 10.38 -19.61
C CYS A 168 10.54 9.31 -20.30
N HIS A 169 9.27 9.18 -19.90
CA HIS A 169 8.36 8.11 -20.36
C HIS A 169 7.06 8.66 -20.93
N HIS A 170 6.95 9.97 -21.14
CA HIS A 170 5.73 10.64 -21.63
C HIS A 170 4.49 10.30 -20.79
N LEU A 171 4.65 10.21 -19.46
CA LEU A 171 3.58 9.74 -18.55
C LEU A 171 2.21 10.38 -18.81
N LYS A 172 2.15 11.70 -19.06
CA LYS A 172 0.89 12.42 -19.34
C LYS A 172 0.15 11.89 -20.57
N ASP A 173 0.89 11.41 -21.55
CA ASP A 173 0.34 10.92 -22.82
C ASP A 173 0.15 9.39 -22.79
N THR A 174 1.02 8.66 -22.07
CA THR A 174 1.12 7.20 -22.15
C THR A 174 0.53 6.46 -20.94
N TYR A 175 0.07 7.15 -19.89
CA TYR A 175 -0.54 6.45 -18.75
C TYR A 175 -1.73 5.58 -19.20
N LYS A 176 -2.42 5.98 -20.29
CA LYS A 176 -3.52 5.24 -20.91
C LYS A 176 -3.13 3.86 -21.41
N ASP A 177 -1.92 3.72 -21.91
CA ASP A 177 -1.40 2.45 -22.45
C ASP A 177 -1.05 1.45 -21.34
N TYR A 178 -1.05 1.89 -20.08
CA TYR A 178 -0.74 1.05 -18.95
C TYR A 178 -1.99 0.32 -18.45
N HIS A 179 -1.97 -1.02 -18.44
CA HIS A 179 -3.12 -1.86 -18.08
C HIS A 179 -3.51 -1.89 -16.59
N HIS A 180 -3.00 -0.98 -15.77
CA HIS A 180 -3.30 -0.93 -14.34
C HIS A 180 -3.56 0.50 -13.86
N GLY A 181 -4.74 0.72 -13.29
CA GLY A 181 -5.10 1.95 -12.60
C GLY A 181 -4.23 2.22 -11.36
N PHE A 182 -4.20 3.48 -10.96
CA PHE A 182 -3.48 3.96 -9.78
C PHE A 182 -4.38 4.06 -8.54
N LEU A 183 -5.68 4.23 -8.74
CA LEU A 183 -6.67 4.30 -7.67
C LEU A 183 -6.67 3.03 -6.81
N LEU A 184 -6.62 1.86 -7.45
CA LEU A 184 -6.60 0.58 -6.76
C LEU A 184 -5.39 0.44 -5.79
N PRO A 185 -4.13 0.61 -6.23
CA PRO A 185 -2.96 0.63 -5.34
C PRO A 185 -3.10 1.58 -4.15
N LEU A 186 -3.61 2.79 -4.38
CA LEU A 186 -3.84 3.79 -3.35
C LEU A 186 -4.79 3.26 -2.27
N LEU A 187 -5.94 2.71 -2.69
CA LEU A 187 -6.94 2.14 -1.78
C LEU A 187 -6.40 0.92 -1.01
N MET A 188 -5.65 0.04 -1.68
CA MET A 188 -4.98 -1.10 -1.02
C MET A 188 -3.99 -0.64 0.06
N GLY A 189 -3.28 0.47 -0.19
CA GLY A 189 -2.40 1.10 0.78
C GLY A 189 -3.16 1.57 2.02
N ALA A 190 -4.21 2.37 1.80
CA ALA A 190 -5.07 2.90 2.87
C ALA A 190 -5.69 1.78 3.71
N PHE A 191 -6.18 0.74 3.04
CA PHE A 191 -6.73 -0.44 3.68
C PHE A 191 -5.71 -1.20 4.52
N SER A 192 -4.50 -1.40 4.00
CA SER A 192 -3.43 -2.09 4.71
C SER A 192 -3.03 -1.37 6.00
N SER A 193 -3.01 -0.03 5.99
CA SER A 193 -2.78 0.75 7.21
C SER A 193 -3.93 0.59 8.20
N PHE A 194 -5.18 0.61 7.73
CA PHE A 194 -6.34 0.44 8.58
C PHE A 194 -6.30 -0.89 9.35
N ILE A 195 -5.98 -2.00 8.66
CA ILE A 195 -5.84 -3.32 9.27
C ILE A 195 -4.75 -3.35 10.34
N LEU A 196 -3.62 -2.68 10.09
CA LEU A 196 -2.46 -2.70 10.98
C LEU A 196 -2.62 -1.81 12.22
N CYS A 197 -3.32 -0.68 12.11
CA CYS A 197 -3.32 0.35 13.15
C CYS A 197 -4.64 0.49 13.90
N ALA A 198 -5.76 0.02 13.37
CA ALA A 198 -7.04 0.11 14.07
C ALA A 198 -7.19 -1.03 15.09
N PRO A 199 -7.31 -0.76 16.41
CA PRO A 199 -7.76 -1.78 17.35
C PRO A 199 -9.13 -2.28 16.89
N MET A 200 -9.17 -3.56 16.49
CA MET A 200 -10.29 -4.20 15.82
C MET A 200 -11.52 -4.33 16.73
N PHE A 201 -12.31 -3.27 16.82
CA PHE A 201 -13.66 -3.33 17.33
C PHE A 201 -14.63 -3.39 16.15
N ARG A 202 -15.36 -4.50 16.05
CA ARG A 202 -16.46 -4.73 15.10
C ARG A 202 -17.61 -3.76 15.37
N THR A 203 -17.45 -2.53 14.94
CA THR A 203 -18.45 -1.47 15.11
C THR A 203 -18.59 -0.74 13.79
N ASN A 204 -19.78 -0.22 13.50
CA ASN A 204 -20.02 0.63 12.33
C ASN A 204 -18.98 1.76 12.24
N ALA A 205 -18.53 2.27 13.39
CA ALA A 205 -17.47 3.27 13.48
C ALA A 205 -16.12 2.83 12.89
N GLY A 206 -15.84 1.53 12.76
CA GLY A 206 -14.66 1.02 12.05
C GLY A 206 -14.80 1.15 10.54
N PHE A 207 -15.98 0.83 9.99
CA PHE A 207 -16.26 0.96 8.57
C PHE A 207 -16.32 2.42 8.12
N ASP A 208 -16.99 3.29 8.90
CA ASP A 208 -17.02 4.74 8.63
C ASP A 208 -15.60 5.32 8.58
N ARG A 209 -14.69 4.81 9.43
CA ARG A 209 -13.28 5.24 9.43
C ARG A 209 -12.54 4.77 8.19
N LEU A 210 -12.78 3.55 7.74
CA LEU A 210 -12.16 3.05 6.53
C LEU A 210 -12.63 3.83 5.30
N GLU A 211 -13.93 4.10 5.21
CA GLU A 211 -14.50 4.96 4.18
C GLU A 211 -13.86 6.37 4.21
N GLN A 212 -13.69 6.96 5.40
CA GLN A 212 -13.00 8.23 5.54
C GLN A 212 -11.53 8.15 5.08
N CYS A 213 -10.82 7.05 5.37
CA CYS A 213 -9.46 6.84 4.90
C CYS A 213 -9.39 6.76 3.36
N PHE A 214 -10.35 6.08 2.73
CA PHE A 214 -10.45 6.04 1.28
C PHE A 214 -10.73 7.43 0.70
N LYS A 215 -11.73 8.14 1.20
CA LYS A 215 -12.05 9.50 0.75
C LYS A 215 -10.85 10.43 0.83
N SER A 216 -10.20 10.50 1.98
CA SER A 216 -9.02 11.37 2.15
C SER A 216 -7.84 10.96 1.28
N SER A 217 -7.64 9.66 1.05
CA SER A 217 -6.58 9.18 0.15
C SER A 217 -6.85 9.62 -1.28
N ILE A 218 -8.10 9.43 -1.74
CA ILE A 218 -8.50 9.80 -3.09
C ILE A 218 -8.46 11.30 -3.31
N GLU A 219 -8.99 12.11 -2.38
CA GLU A 219 -8.94 13.57 -2.49
C GLU A 219 -7.50 14.07 -2.62
N THR A 220 -6.59 13.53 -1.79
CA THR A 220 -5.16 13.88 -1.84
C THR A 220 -4.53 13.46 -3.17
N TRP A 221 -4.90 12.29 -3.69
CA TRP A 221 -4.42 11.81 -4.98
C TRP A 221 -4.92 12.68 -6.15
N LEU A 222 -6.21 13.03 -6.15
CA LEU A 222 -6.77 13.92 -7.17
C LEU A 222 -6.09 15.29 -7.15
N ASP A 223 -5.74 15.82 -5.97
CA ASP A 223 -4.96 17.06 -5.87
C ASP A 223 -3.59 16.94 -6.56
N GLN A 224 -2.92 15.78 -6.50
CA GLN A 224 -1.67 15.52 -7.22
C GLN A 224 -1.88 15.45 -8.74
N ILE A 225 -2.92 14.73 -9.19
CA ILE A 225 -3.26 14.64 -10.62
C ILE A 225 -3.57 16.03 -11.20
N ILE A 226 -4.33 16.85 -10.47
CA ILE A 226 -4.66 18.24 -10.86
C ILE A 226 -3.41 19.10 -10.92
N SER A 227 -2.50 19.00 -9.94
CA SER A 227 -1.28 19.81 -9.93
C SER A 227 -0.36 19.50 -11.10
N GLU A 228 -0.42 18.27 -11.64
CA GLU A 228 0.29 17.89 -12.86
C GLU A 228 -0.42 18.35 -14.14
N GLY A 229 -1.62 18.91 -14.07
CA GLY A 229 -2.40 19.31 -15.23
C GLY A 229 -2.94 18.13 -16.04
N ILE A 230 -3.13 16.97 -15.39
CA ILE A 230 -3.82 15.83 -16.00
C ILE A 230 -5.33 16.09 -15.93
N ASP A 231 -6.03 15.93 -17.06
CA ASP A 231 -7.48 16.12 -17.11
C ASP A 231 -8.20 15.04 -16.29
N LEU A 232 -9.00 15.48 -15.32
CA LEU A 232 -9.68 14.55 -14.41
C LEU A 232 -10.77 13.73 -15.10
N ILE A 233 -11.47 14.28 -16.10
CA ILE A 233 -12.53 13.52 -16.78
C ILE A 233 -11.89 12.37 -17.54
N GLU A 234 -10.85 12.69 -18.30
CA GLU A 234 -10.06 11.73 -19.07
C GLU A 234 -9.43 10.66 -18.18
N TYR A 235 -8.77 11.08 -17.09
CA TYR A 235 -8.17 10.18 -16.13
C TYR A 235 -9.20 9.26 -15.47
N GLY A 236 -10.37 9.81 -15.09
CA GLY A 236 -11.46 9.05 -14.51
C GLY A 236 -12.07 8.02 -15.45
N GLN A 237 -12.26 8.39 -16.72
CA GLN A 237 -12.72 7.45 -17.77
C GLN A 237 -11.73 6.32 -17.97
N TRP A 238 -10.43 6.63 -18.02
CA TRP A 238 -9.38 5.62 -18.11
C TRP A 238 -9.34 4.66 -16.91
N GLU A 239 -9.42 5.17 -15.68
CA GLU A 239 -9.54 4.33 -14.47
C GLU A 239 -10.76 3.40 -14.56
N LYS A 240 -11.90 3.92 -15.03
CA LYS A 240 -13.13 3.15 -15.23
C LYS A 240 -12.97 2.04 -16.26
N GLU A 241 -12.33 2.33 -17.39
CA GLU A 241 -12.09 1.36 -18.47
C GLU A 241 -11.18 0.22 -18.03
N ILE A 242 -10.07 0.51 -17.32
CA ILE A 242 -9.18 -0.54 -16.82
C ILE A 242 -9.87 -1.41 -15.78
N HIS A 243 -10.64 -0.80 -14.90
CA HIS A 243 -11.39 -1.49 -13.87
C HIS A 243 -12.72 -2.01 -14.41
N HIS A 244 -12.75 -2.59 -15.63
CA HIS A 244 -13.87 -3.25 -16.32
C HIS A 244 -14.80 -4.14 -15.46
N VAL A 245 -14.43 -4.40 -14.20
CA VAL A 245 -15.25 -5.01 -13.17
C VAL A 245 -15.69 -3.91 -12.19
N ASP A 246 -16.99 -3.65 -12.12
CA ASP A 246 -17.68 -2.82 -11.09
C ASP A 246 -17.49 -3.34 -9.65
N ARG A 247 -16.45 -4.15 -9.40
CA ARG A 247 -16.08 -4.77 -8.13
C ARG A 247 -14.57 -4.95 -8.11
N PHE A 248 -13.87 -3.99 -7.51
CA PHE A 248 -12.67 -4.34 -6.75
C PHE A 248 -13.10 -5.32 -5.66
N CYS A 249 -12.48 -6.50 -5.50
CA CYS A 249 -12.85 -7.45 -4.46
C CYS A 249 -11.58 -7.88 -3.74
N GLU A 250 -11.28 -7.23 -2.62
CA GLU A 250 -10.21 -7.69 -1.73
C GLU A 250 -10.81 -8.30 -0.48
N THR A 251 -10.45 -9.55 -0.23
CA THR A 251 -10.83 -10.27 0.99
C THR A 251 -9.76 -10.03 2.04
N THR A 252 -10.15 -9.57 3.23
CA THR A 252 -9.25 -9.54 4.39
C THR A 252 -9.84 -10.26 5.58
N GLN A 253 -8.95 -10.79 6.42
CA GLN A 253 -9.27 -11.36 7.71
C GLN A 253 -9.19 -10.30 8.80
N PHE A 254 -10.33 -9.96 9.40
CA PHE A 254 -10.36 -9.15 10.61
C PHE A 254 -10.22 -10.07 11.83
N THR A 255 -9.01 -10.16 12.40
CA THR A 255 -8.71 -10.92 13.62
C THR A 255 -8.81 -10.03 14.88
N SER A 256 -9.82 -10.26 15.71
CA SER A 256 -9.90 -9.56 17.00
C SER A 256 -8.74 -9.96 17.92
N ARG A 257 -7.97 -8.99 18.44
CA ARG A 257 -6.93 -9.23 19.47
C ARG A 257 -7.50 -9.85 20.74
N ALA A 258 -8.78 -9.63 21.04
CA ALA A 258 -9.41 -10.11 22.27
C ALA A 258 -9.88 -11.57 22.20
N SER A 259 -9.86 -12.20 21.02
CA SER A 259 -10.30 -13.58 20.85
C SER A 259 -9.33 -14.34 19.97
N HIS A 260 -8.60 -15.30 20.54
CA HIS A 260 -7.75 -16.24 19.81
C HIS A 260 -8.53 -17.11 18.79
N HIS A 261 -9.85 -16.96 18.69
CA HIS A 261 -10.71 -17.83 17.90
C HIS A 261 -11.59 -17.03 16.94
N LYS A 262 -11.32 -17.26 15.64
CA LYS A 262 -12.08 -16.87 14.44
C LYS A 262 -12.06 -15.37 14.10
N GLY A 263 -11.10 -14.99 13.26
CA GLY A 263 -11.26 -13.82 12.41
C GLY A 263 -12.49 -13.98 11.51
N HIS A 264 -13.13 -12.88 11.15
CA HIS A 264 -14.14 -12.89 10.11
C HIS A 264 -13.52 -12.31 8.85
N ASP A 265 -13.69 -13.03 7.75
CA ASP A 265 -13.30 -12.55 6.45
C ASP A 265 -14.36 -11.53 6.00
N TYR A 266 -13.92 -10.34 5.61
CA TYR A 266 -14.77 -9.35 4.94
C TYR A 266 -14.20 -9.05 3.57
N VAL A 267 -15.09 -8.69 2.67
CA VAL A 267 -14.81 -8.25 1.32
C VAL A 267 -15.17 -6.77 1.24
N ILE A 268 -14.24 -5.99 0.70
CA ILE A 268 -14.50 -4.61 0.33
C ILE A 268 -14.73 -4.57 -1.17
N SER A 269 -15.89 -4.06 -1.56
CA SER A 269 -16.21 -3.82 -2.97
C SER A 269 -16.25 -2.35 -3.30
N PHE A 270 -15.50 -1.95 -4.33
CA PHE A 270 -15.72 -0.67 -5.00
C PHE A 270 -16.87 -0.86 -6.00
N LEU A 271 -18.01 -0.20 -5.78
CA LEU A 271 -19.23 -0.43 -6.55
C LEU A 271 -19.30 0.43 -7.81
N THR A 272 -19.11 1.74 -7.64
CA THR A 272 -19.28 2.72 -8.70
C THR A 272 -18.62 4.02 -8.32
N SER A 273 -18.44 4.87 -9.32
CA SER A 273 -18.00 6.24 -9.13
C SER A 273 -18.59 7.18 -10.17
N THR A 274 -18.71 8.44 -9.77
CA THR A 274 -18.93 9.55 -10.69
C THR A 274 -17.61 10.26 -10.89
N TYR A 275 -17.39 10.76 -12.10
CA TYR A 275 -16.20 11.50 -12.49
C TYR A 275 -16.62 12.87 -12.98
N GLY A 276 -15.80 13.89 -12.72
CA GLY A 276 -16.03 15.23 -13.23
C GLY A 276 -14.76 16.08 -13.24
N PRO A 277 -14.86 17.31 -13.78
CA PRO A 277 -13.70 18.18 -13.98
C PRO A 277 -13.14 18.74 -12.66
N LYS A 278 -13.92 18.74 -11.58
CA LYS A 278 -13.47 19.18 -10.25
C LYS A 278 -13.40 18.00 -9.31
N ARG A 279 -12.48 18.07 -8.34
CA ARG A 279 -12.38 17.09 -7.24
C ARG A 279 -13.72 16.81 -6.56
N SER A 280 -14.55 17.85 -6.36
CA SER A 280 -15.87 17.73 -5.71
C SER A 280 -16.89 16.91 -6.51
N ASP A 281 -16.66 16.73 -7.80
CA ASP A 281 -17.56 16.01 -8.70
C ASP A 281 -17.31 14.49 -8.63
N TRP A 282 -16.17 14.10 -8.04
CA TRP A 282 -15.80 12.72 -7.85
C TRP A 282 -16.44 12.16 -6.60
N GLN A 283 -17.26 11.12 -6.78
CA GLN A 283 -17.90 10.40 -5.70
C GLN A 283 -17.63 8.92 -5.87
N PHE A 284 -17.40 8.23 -4.75
CA PHE A 284 -17.03 6.82 -4.72
C PHE A 284 -17.93 6.11 -3.73
N TRP A 285 -18.47 4.96 -4.14
CA TRP A 285 -19.30 4.12 -3.30
C TRP A 285 -18.59 2.80 -3.04
N PHE A 286 -18.49 2.45 -1.77
CA PHE A 286 -17.89 1.21 -1.31
C PHE A 286 -18.92 0.39 -0.54
N THR A 287 -18.85 -0.92 -0.66
CA THR A 287 -19.50 -1.85 0.28
C THR A 287 -18.45 -2.60 1.06
N ILE A 288 -18.75 -2.89 2.31
CA ILE A 288 -17.94 -3.76 3.15
C ILE A 288 -18.90 -4.82 3.67
N GLU A 289 -18.72 -6.06 3.21
CA GLU A 289 -19.61 -7.16 3.53
C GLU A 289 -18.82 -8.38 4.01
N PRO A 290 -19.39 -9.23 4.87
CA PRO A 290 -18.80 -10.53 5.19
C PRO A 290 -18.54 -11.33 3.91
N LYS A 291 -17.39 -12.01 3.84
CA LYS A 291 -17.01 -12.84 2.68
C LYS A 291 -18.05 -13.91 2.35
N CYS A 292 -18.72 -14.47 3.35
CA CYS A 292 -19.79 -15.43 3.11
C CYS A 292 -20.97 -14.82 2.32
N ILE A 293 -21.33 -13.55 2.56
CA ILE A 293 -22.35 -12.85 1.78
C ILE A 293 -21.89 -12.70 0.34
N ASN A 294 -20.66 -12.22 0.14
CA ASN A 294 -20.05 -12.07 -1.18
C ASN A 294 -19.99 -13.39 -1.97
N GLN A 295 -19.70 -14.51 -1.28
CA GLN A 295 -19.66 -15.86 -1.84
C GLN A 295 -21.05 -16.46 -2.10
N GLY A 296 -22.13 -15.71 -1.85
CA GLY A 296 -23.49 -16.13 -2.14
C GLY A 296 -24.12 -17.00 -1.05
N CYS A 297 -23.58 -17.05 0.18
CA CYS A 297 -24.22 -17.80 1.27
C CYS A 297 -25.62 -17.28 1.62
N VAL A 298 -25.96 -16.05 1.25
CA VAL A 298 -27.31 -15.48 1.40
C VAL A 298 -28.13 -15.51 0.11
N LYS A 299 -27.58 -16.07 -0.99
CA LYS A 299 -28.29 -16.13 -2.27
C LYS A 299 -29.55 -16.98 -2.16
N GLU A 300 -29.46 -18.14 -1.51
CA GLU A 300 -30.61 -19.02 -1.26
C GLU A 300 -31.65 -18.33 -0.36
N PHE A 301 -31.19 -17.56 0.63
CA PHE A 301 -32.08 -16.78 1.48
C PHE A 301 -32.89 -15.75 0.67
N TRP A 302 -32.22 -14.97 -0.19
CA TRP A 302 -32.90 -13.97 -1.01
C TRP A 302 -33.79 -14.61 -2.09
N ASP A 303 -33.35 -15.71 -2.70
CA ASP A 303 -34.17 -16.48 -3.64
C ASP A 303 -35.46 -16.98 -2.98
N MET A 304 -35.40 -17.47 -1.74
CA MET A 304 -36.62 -17.84 -0.99
C MET A 304 -37.50 -16.64 -0.63
N ALA A 305 -36.90 -15.50 -0.26
CA ALA A 305 -37.66 -14.29 0.06
C ALA A 305 -38.38 -13.70 -1.17
N GLU A 306 -37.78 -13.81 -2.36
CA GLU A 306 -38.35 -13.35 -3.63
C GLU A 306 -39.32 -14.36 -4.27
N ASN A 307 -39.28 -15.63 -3.85
CA ASN A 307 -40.13 -16.72 -4.35
C ASN A 307 -40.89 -17.38 -3.18
N PRO A 308 -41.87 -16.69 -2.56
CA PRO A 308 -42.55 -17.17 -1.35
C PRO A 308 -43.34 -18.47 -1.54
N GLU A 309 -43.62 -18.87 -2.78
CA GLU A 309 -44.18 -20.18 -3.14
C GLU A 309 -43.21 -21.35 -2.87
N ARG A 310 -41.91 -21.07 -2.75
CA ARG A 310 -40.90 -22.06 -2.35
C ARG A 310 -40.93 -22.17 -0.83
N GLN A 311 -41.47 -23.28 -0.31
CA GLN A 311 -41.48 -23.55 1.13
C GLN A 311 -40.07 -23.44 1.72
N ILE A 312 -39.93 -22.61 2.75
CA ILE A 312 -38.68 -22.51 3.52
C ILE A 312 -38.50 -23.84 4.27
N PRO A 313 -37.39 -24.56 4.05
CA PRO A 313 -37.12 -25.79 4.78
C PRO A 313 -37.14 -25.53 6.30
N GLY A 314 -38.07 -26.14 7.02
CA GLY A 314 -38.24 -25.97 8.46
C GLY A 314 -39.21 -24.86 8.91
N ALA A 315 -39.88 -24.15 7.99
CA ALA A 315 -41.06 -23.37 8.35
C ALA A 315 -42.16 -24.33 8.81
N TRP A 316 -42.64 -24.13 10.03
CA TRP A 316 -43.74 -24.92 10.58
C TRP A 316 -44.99 -24.57 9.79
N ASN A 317 -45.44 -25.50 8.95
CA ASN A 317 -46.76 -25.39 8.35
C ASN A 317 -47.76 -25.50 9.51
N PHE A 318 -48.45 -24.39 9.82
CA PHE A 318 -49.50 -24.37 10.86
C PHE A 318 -50.80 -25.03 10.39
N ASP A 319 -50.81 -25.60 9.19
CA ASP A 319 -51.92 -26.40 8.68
C ASP A 319 -51.61 -27.88 8.90
N ALA A 320 -51.93 -28.38 10.09
CA ALA A 320 -52.07 -29.80 10.40
C ALA A 320 -53.37 -30.03 11.18
#